data_AF-A0A7J2HFE0-F1
#
_entry.id   AF-A0A7J2HFE0-F1
#
_cell.length_a   1.000
_cell.length_b   1.000
_cell.length_c   1.000
_cell.angle_alpha   90.00
_cell.angle_beta   90.00
_cell.angle_gamma   90.00
#
_symmetry.space_group_name_H-M   'P 1'
#
loop_
_entity.id
_entity.type
_entity.pdbx_description
1 polymer ?
#
loop_
_entity_poly.entity_id
_entity_poly.type
_entity_poly.pdbx_seq_one_letter_code
_entity_poly.pdbx_strand_id
1 'polypeptide(L)'
;AGTILGDIFGSFVKRRLGLKRGQPAPGLDQLGFVCFALALSIAVYGIPAWLDAATLISLLLITAFLHVGTNYLAYLLGLKREPY
;
A
#
# COMPACT_ATOMS: atom_id res chain seq x y z
N ALA A 1 11.26 -7.93 1.53
CA ALA A 1 12.12 -6.74 1.50
C ALA A 1 11.45 -5.56 0.80
N GLY A 2 10.93 -5.72 -0.42
CA GLY A 2 10.34 -4.60 -1.19
C GLY A 2 9.18 -3.87 -0.51
N THR A 3 8.26 -4.58 0.18
CA THR A 3 7.13 -3.96 0.88
C THR A 3 7.57 -3.07 2.03
N ILE A 4 8.47 -3.57 2.88
CA ILE A 4 9.06 -2.82 4.01
C ILE A 4 9.81 -1.57 3.50
N LEU A 5 10.61 -1.71 2.44
CA LEU A 5 11.27 -0.58 1.81
C LEU A 5 10.27 0.42 1.23
N GLY A 6 9.17 -0.06 0.67
CA GLY A 6 8.05 0.75 0.20
C GLY A 6 7.39 1.54 1.32
N ASP A 7 7.16 0.95 2.50
CA ASP A 7 6.60 1.65 3.66
C ASP A 7 7.54 2.72 4.20
N ILE A 8 8.85 2.44 4.23
CA ILE A 8 9.88 3.42 4.62
C ILE A 8 9.90 4.57 3.61
N PHE A 9 9.90 4.25 2.31
CA PHE A 9 9.91 5.24 1.24
C PHE A 9 8.64 6.09 1.25
N GLY A 10 7.45 5.47 1.38
CA GLY A 10 6.18 6.17 1.51
C GLY A 10 6.16 7.08 2.74
N SER A 11 6.66 6.60 3.88
CA SER A 11 6.80 7.41 5.09
C SER A 11 7.73 8.61 4.87
N PHE A 12 8.85 8.43 4.18
CA PHE A 12 9.75 9.51 3.81
C PHE A 12 9.05 10.55 2.92
N VAL A 13 8.33 10.11 1.88
CA VAL A 13 7.55 10.99 0.99
C VAL A 13 6.51 11.77 1.80
N LYS A 14 5.75 11.12 2.68
CA LYS A 14 4.78 11.78 3.58
C LYS A 14 5.44 12.89 4.41
N ARG A 15 6.66 12.69 4.91
CA ARG A 15 7.40 13.74 5.65
C ARG A 15 7.82 14.91 4.75
N ARG A 16 8.23 14.65 3.50
CA ARG A 16 8.57 15.72 2.55
C ARG A 16 7.36 16.54 2.12
N LEU A 17 6.17 15.93 2.11
CA LEU A 17 4.89 16.61 1.88
C LEU A 17 4.34 17.35 3.11
N GLY A 18 5.08 17.38 4.23
CA GLY A 18 4.66 18.07 5.45
C GLY A 18 3.59 17.35 6.27
N LEU A 19 3.19 16.13 5.87
CA LEU A 19 2.25 15.34 6.67
C LEU A 19 2.92 14.93 7.99
N LYS A 20 2.20 15.06 9.10
CA LYS A 20 2.61 14.60 10.45
C LYS A 20 2.47 13.09 10.58
N ARG A 21 3.15 12.50 11.58
CA ARG A 21 3.00 11.07 11.89
C ARG A 21 1.53 10.76 12.20
N GLY A 22 1.02 9.68 11.61
CA GLY A 22 -0.37 9.28 11.74
C GLY A 22 -1.36 9.99 10.81
N GLN A 23 -0.96 11.06 10.09
CA GLN A 23 -1.87 11.65 9.11
C GLN A 23 -2.08 10.69 7.92
N PRO A 24 -3.34 10.50 7.49
CA PRO A 24 -3.67 9.64 6.37
C PRO A 24 -3.15 10.25 5.05
N ALA A 25 -2.66 9.38 4.17
CA ALA A 25 -2.32 9.68 2.80
C ALA A 25 -3.02 8.65 1.89
N PRO A 26 -4.31 8.86 1.55
CA PRO A 26 -5.06 7.95 0.69
C PRO A 26 -4.35 7.67 -0.63
N GLY A 27 -4.46 6.44 -1.13
CA GLY A 27 -3.68 5.89 -2.23
C GLY A 27 -2.29 5.42 -1.77
N LEU A 28 -1.50 6.31 -1.16
CA LEU A 28 -0.13 5.99 -0.74
C LEU A 28 -0.11 4.96 0.41
N ASP A 29 -0.98 5.13 1.40
CA ASP A 29 -1.03 4.25 2.57
C ASP A 29 -1.61 2.87 2.23
N GLN A 30 -2.47 2.77 1.20
CA GLN A 30 -3.11 1.51 0.81
C GLN A 30 -2.32 0.74 -0.26
N LEU A 31 -1.70 1.46 -1.20
CA LEU A 31 -1.09 0.85 -2.40
C LEU A 31 0.42 1.10 -2.52
N GLY A 32 0.98 2.07 -1.79
CA GLY A 32 2.37 2.49 -1.94
C GLY A 32 3.37 1.34 -1.74
N PHE A 33 3.16 0.53 -0.70
CA PHE A 33 4.04 -0.58 -0.37
C PHE A 33 4.08 -1.66 -1.47
N VAL A 34 2.92 -2.00 -2.06
CA VAL A 34 2.83 -3.02 -3.11
C VAL A 34 3.33 -2.48 -4.45
N CYS A 35 3.01 -1.24 -4.81
CA CYS A 35 3.53 -0.59 -6.00
C CYS A 35 5.06 -0.50 -5.97
N PHE A 36 5.63 -0.10 -4.83
CA PHE A 36 7.08 -0.06 -4.66
C PHE A 36 7.70 -1.44 -4.72
N ALA A 37 7.11 -2.44 -4.05
CA ALA A 37 7.60 -3.81 -4.09
C ALA A 37 7.60 -4.41 -5.50
N LEU A 38 6.53 -4.19 -6.27
CA LEU A 38 6.42 -4.61 -7.67
C LEU A 38 7.45 -3.90 -8.54
N ALA A 39 7.57 -2.56 -8.43
CA ALA A 39 8.55 -1.79 -9.19
C ALA A 39 9.99 -2.25 -8.89
N LEU A 40 10.33 -2.46 -7.62
CA LEU A 40 11.64 -2.95 -7.21
C LEU A 40 11.88 -4.38 -7.74
N SER A 41 10.89 -5.27 -7.63
CA SER A 41 11.02 -6.63 -8.14
C SER A 41 11.22 -6.65 -9.65
N ILE A 42 10.49 -5.83 -10.40
CA ILE A 42 10.63 -5.71 -11.85
C ILE A 42 12.00 -5.13 -12.22
N ALA A 43 12.48 -4.14 -11.46
CA ALA A 43 13.79 -3.53 -11.71
C ALA A 43 14.95 -4.52 -11.52
N VAL A 44 14.83 -5.46 -10.57
CA VAL A 44 15.88 -6.43 -10.26
C VAL A 44 15.77 -7.70 -11.11
N TYR A 45 14.56 -8.21 -11.34
CA TYR A 45 14.33 -9.53 -11.91
C TYR A 45 13.63 -9.52 -13.28
N GLY A 46 13.24 -8.34 -13.78
CA GLY A 46 12.41 -8.19 -14.96
C GLY A 46 10.92 -8.42 -14.69
N ILE A 47 10.11 -8.25 -15.73
CA ILE A 47 8.66 -8.48 -15.65
C ILE A 47 8.41 -10.00 -15.60
N PRO A 48 7.80 -10.53 -14.53
CA PRO A 48 7.52 -11.95 -14.45
C PRO A 48 6.37 -12.33 -15.40
N ALA A 49 6.42 -13.55 -15.95
CA ALA A 49 5.47 -14.00 -16.98
C ALA A 49 4.01 -14.03 -16.52
N TRP A 50 3.75 -14.10 -15.21
CA TRP A 50 2.40 -14.10 -14.64
C TRP A 50 1.82 -12.69 -14.47
N LEU A 51 2.63 -11.62 -14.58
CA LEU A 51 2.18 -10.25 -14.34
C LEU A 51 1.64 -9.63 -15.63
N ASP A 52 0.41 -9.97 -15.96
CA ASP A 52 -0.37 -9.28 -16.98
C ASP A 52 -1.20 -8.11 -16.40
N ALA A 53 -1.85 -7.35 -17.28
CA ALA A 53 -2.64 -6.19 -16.88
C ALA A 53 -3.81 -6.56 -15.95
N ALA A 54 -4.48 -7.69 -16.21
CA ALA A 54 -5.61 -8.15 -15.40
C ALA A 54 -5.15 -8.53 -13.98
N THR A 55 -4.00 -9.20 -13.87
CA THR A 55 -3.37 -9.59 -12.61
C THR A 55 -2.92 -8.35 -11.84
N LEU A 56 -2.27 -7.39 -12.50
CA LEU A 56 -1.87 -6.13 -11.85
C LEU A 56 -3.09 -5.38 -11.29
N ILE A 57 -4.14 -5.22 -12.08
CA ILE A 57 -5.38 -4.56 -11.64
C ILE A 57 -5.99 -5.32 -10.47
N SER A 58 -6.06 -6.65 -10.56
CA SER A 58 -6.60 -7.50 -9.48
C SER A 58 -5.80 -7.34 -8.19
N LEU A 59 -4.47 -7.35 -8.25
CA LEU A 59 -3.59 -7.14 -7.09
C LEU A 59 -3.85 -5.79 -6.42
N LEU A 60 -3.94 -4.71 -7.20
CA LEU A 60 -4.19 -3.37 -6.67
C LEU A 60 -5.58 -3.25 -6.05
N LEU A 61 -6.62 -3.76 -6.72
CA LEU A 61 -7.99 -3.75 -6.20
C LEU A 61 -8.12 -4.57 -4.93
N ILE A 62 -7.66 -5.82 -4.94
CA ILE A 62 -7.69 -6.70 -3.76
C ILE A 62 -6.96 -6.02 -2.60
N THR A 63 -5.78 -5.43 -2.83
CA THR A 63 -5.03 -4.72 -1.79
C THR A 63 -5.80 -3.52 -1.22
N ALA A 64 -6.41 -2.70 -2.08
CA ALA A 64 -7.21 -1.56 -1.66
C ALA A 64 -8.44 -1.99 -0.85
N PHE A 65 -9.20 -2.98 -1.33
CA PHE A 65 -10.38 -3.50 -0.66
C PHE A 65 -10.04 -4.14 0.68
N LEU A 66 -8.95 -4.93 0.75
CA LEU A 66 -8.50 -5.51 2.01
C LEU A 66 -8.09 -4.42 2.99
N HIS A 67 -7.36 -3.38 2.57
CA HIS A 67 -6.98 -2.28 3.46
C HIS A 67 -8.21 -1.57 4.04
N VAL A 68 -9.12 -1.12 3.19
CA VAL A 68 -10.31 -0.37 3.63
C VAL A 68 -11.22 -1.28 4.45
N GLY A 69 -11.48 -2.51 3.99
CA GLY A 69 -12.38 -3.44 4.65
C GLY A 69 -11.87 -3.88 6.03
N THR A 70 -10.58 -4.19 6.16
CA THR A 70 -10.00 -4.58 7.45
C THR A 70 -9.92 -3.41 8.44
N ASN A 71 -9.59 -2.20 7.98
CA ASN A 71 -9.61 -1.01 8.84
C ASN A 71 -11.02 -0.65 9.30
N TYR A 72 -12.00 -0.74 8.41
CA TYR A 72 -13.40 -0.52 8.76
C TYR A 72 -13.92 -1.58 9.75
N LEU A 73 -13.62 -2.86 9.53
CA LEU A 73 -13.98 -3.92 10.45
C LEU A 73 -13.33 -3.73 11.82
N ALA A 74 -12.05 -3.37 11.87
CA ALA A 74 -11.35 -3.06 13.12
C ALA A 74 -11.99 -1.88 13.86
N TYR A 75 -12.48 -0.87 13.14
CA TYR A 75 -13.23 0.24 13.72
C TYR A 75 -14.57 -0.21 14.31
N LEU A 76 -15.35 -1.02 13.58
CA LEU A 76 -16.62 -1.56 14.08
C LEU A 76 -16.46 -2.44 15.32
N LEU A 77 -15.37 -3.20 15.40
CA LEU A 77 -15.04 -4.02 16.55
C LEU A 77 -14.43 -3.21 17.72
N GLY A 78 -14.27 -1.89 17.58
CA GLY A 78 -13.65 -1.02 18.59
C GLY A 78 -12.14 -1.21 18.75
N LEU A 79 -11.48 -1.96 17.86
CA LEU A 79 -10.04 -2.20 17.85
C LEU A 79 -9.25 -1.00 17.30
N LYS A 80 -9.89 -0.20 16.44
CA LYS A 80 -9.37 1.08 15.93
C LYS A 80 -10.33 2.22 16.30
N ARG A 81 -9.74 3.40 16.54
CA ARG A 81 -10.51 4.63 16.81
C ARG A 81 -11.08 5.27 15.53
N GLU A 82 -10.47 4.98 14.39
CA GLU A 82 -10.78 5.59 13.09
C GLU A 82 -10.95 4.50 12.01
N PRO A 83 -11.80 4.71 11.00
CA PRO A 83 -12.19 3.68 10.03
C PRO A 83 -11.19 3.47 8.88
N TYR A 84 -10.01 4.10 8.93
CA TYR A 84 -9.02 4.10 7.85
C TYR A 84 -7.62 3.68 8.31
#